data_AF-A0A6L6EE51-F1
#
_entry.id   AF-A0A6L6EE51-F1
#
_cell.length_a   1.000
_cell.length_b   1.000
_cell.length_c   1.000
_cell.angle_alpha   90.00
_cell.angle_beta   90.00
_cell.angle_gamma   90.00
#
_symmetry.space_group_name_H-M   'P 1'
#
loop_
_entity.id
_entity.type
_entity.pdbx_description
1 polymer ?
#
loop_
_entity_poly.entity_id
_entity_poly.type
_entity_poly.pdbx_seq_one_letter_code
_entity_poly.pdbx_strand_id
1 'polypeptide(L)'
;MRPGFGQFQVASEEYLQFAQQFGATDILFNTPLIPGDGGRWQLHDLVKLRLRVEQFGMKLSALENVPTNFYDHIMLNGPKRDQQIENMIATVRNIARAGIPIFGYNWMPSHVWRTPPVAIRGGALATAFDNNIAQKYPLTHEREYNEEEMWANLEYWIKIITPIAEEEGIRLGIHPCDPPVETLGGIPQLLRSFAAYKRLVEIYPSDSNAIEFCQGTFSEMKDDIY
;
A
#
# COMPACT_ATOMS: atom_id res chain seq x y z
N MET A 1 -4.23 -6.29 -19.87
CA MET A 1 -3.23 -5.76 -18.92
C MET A 1 -2.77 -4.40 -19.44
N ARG A 2 -2.70 -3.37 -18.60
CA ARG A 2 -2.22 -2.03 -18.97
C ARG A 2 -0.86 -1.81 -18.26
N PRO A 3 0.24 -1.56 -18.98
CA PRO A 3 1.51 -1.25 -18.35
C PRO A 3 1.48 0.19 -17.82
N GLY A 4 1.93 0.38 -16.58
CA GLY A 4 2.08 1.70 -15.96
C GLY A 4 3.47 1.86 -15.36
N PHE A 5 3.90 3.11 -15.23
CA PHE A 5 5.19 3.46 -14.65
C PHE A 5 4.98 4.09 -13.26
N GLY A 6 5.75 3.67 -12.25
CA GLY A 6 5.51 4.14 -10.88
C GLY A 6 6.61 3.84 -9.88
N GLN A 7 6.26 3.89 -8.59
CA GLN A 7 7.16 3.90 -7.41
C GLN A 7 7.88 5.23 -7.11
N PHE A 8 7.32 6.35 -7.55
CA PHE A 8 7.86 7.68 -7.24
C PHE A 8 6.91 8.44 -6.33
N GLN A 9 7.44 9.43 -5.60
CA GLN A 9 6.63 10.25 -4.68
C GLN A 9 6.32 11.65 -5.24
N VAL A 10 7.05 12.09 -6.26
CA VAL A 10 6.93 13.46 -6.79
C VAL A 10 6.62 13.42 -8.28
N ALA A 11 5.60 14.17 -8.68
CA ALA A 11 5.23 14.40 -10.08
C ALA A 11 6.16 15.45 -10.73
N SER A 12 7.47 15.20 -10.70
CA SER A 12 8.46 16.10 -11.27
C SER A 12 8.35 16.11 -12.79
N GLU A 13 8.75 17.23 -13.41
CA GLU A 13 8.79 17.35 -14.86
C GLU A 13 9.72 16.32 -15.47
N GLU A 14 10.93 16.18 -14.92
CA GLU A 14 11.92 15.19 -15.36
C GLU A 14 11.35 13.78 -15.38
N TYR A 15 10.67 13.37 -14.30
CA TYR A 15 10.07 12.04 -14.21
C TYR A 15 8.96 11.84 -15.25
N LEU A 16 8.04 12.80 -15.36
CA LEU A 16 6.91 12.67 -16.28
C LEU A 16 7.35 12.73 -17.74
N GLN A 17 8.36 13.54 -18.08
CA GLN A 17 9.00 13.53 -19.39
C GLN A 17 9.68 12.18 -19.66
N PHE A 18 10.42 11.65 -18.70
CA PHE A 18 11.06 10.34 -18.84
C PHE A 18 10.02 9.24 -19.07
N ALA A 19 8.97 9.18 -18.27
CA ALA A 19 7.91 8.18 -18.42
C ALA A 19 7.20 8.29 -19.77
N GLN A 20 6.94 9.52 -20.23
CA GLN A 20 6.39 9.78 -21.57
C GLN A 20 7.34 9.27 -22.67
N GLN A 21 8.64 9.58 -22.58
CA GLN A 21 9.65 9.13 -23.55
C GLN A 21 9.85 7.61 -23.55
N PHE A 22 9.70 6.98 -22.38
CA PHE A 22 9.69 5.53 -22.24
C PHE A 22 8.47 4.87 -22.90
N GLY A 23 7.43 5.66 -23.21
CA GLY A 23 6.19 5.18 -23.82
C GLY A 23 5.14 4.73 -22.80
N ALA A 24 5.26 5.14 -21.54
CA ALA A 24 4.24 4.87 -20.54
C ALA A 24 2.95 5.64 -20.86
N THR A 25 1.79 4.98 -20.68
CA THR A 25 0.46 5.61 -20.82
C THR A 25 -0.22 5.83 -19.49
N ASP A 26 0.18 5.09 -18.47
CA ASP A 26 -0.41 5.06 -17.14
C ASP A 26 0.71 5.32 -16.11
N ILE A 27 0.41 6.12 -15.09
CA ILE A 27 1.29 6.46 -13.97
C ILE A 27 0.67 6.00 -12.66
N LEU A 28 1.55 5.53 -11.77
CA LEU A 28 1.29 5.23 -10.36
C LEU A 28 2.27 6.06 -9.51
N PHE A 29 1.81 6.66 -8.42
CA PHE A 29 2.70 7.22 -7.40
C PHE A 29 2.68 6.39 -6.13
N ASN A 30 3.86 6.21 -5.51
CA ASN A 30 3.98 5.61 -4.21
C ASN A 30 4.10 6.65 -3.10
N THR A 31 3.05 6.79 -2.29
CA THR A 31 2.95 7.83 -1.25
C THR A 31 3.30 9.21 -1.79
N PRO A 32 2.51 9.75 -2.74
CA PRO A 32 2.79 11.04 -3.34
C PRO A 32 2.93 12.14 -2.27
N LEU A 33 3.92 13.01 -2.46
CA LEU A 33 4.18 14.16 -1.58
C LEU A 33 3.20 15.30 -1.89
N ILE A 34 1.94 15.11 -1.49
CA ILE A 34 0.89 16.13 -1.52
C ILE A 34 0.46 16.49 -0.09
N PRO A 35 -0.13 17.68 0.14
CA PRO A 35 -0.58 18.08 1.47
C PRO A 35 -1.51 17.04 2.11
N GLY A 36 -1.23 16.74 3.39
CA GLY A 36 -1.95 15.75 4.19
C GLY A 36 -2.43 16.32 5.53
N ASP A 37 -2.65 17.63 5.61
CA ASP A 37 -3.00 18.34 6.84
C ASP A 37 -4.23 17.71 7.51
N GLY A 38 -4.10 17.45 8.83
CA GLY A 38 -5.14 16.77 9.60
C GLY A 38 -5.24 15.26 9.35
N GLY A 39 -4.28 14.64 8.66
CA GLY A 39 -4.21 13.19 8.45
C GLY A 39 -5.11 12.68 7.33
N ARG A 40 -5.38 13.50 6.31
CA ARG A 40 -6.20 13.15 5.14
C ARG A 40 -5.77 13.93 3.91
N TRP A 41 -6.01 13.37 2.72
CA TRP A 41 -5.80 14.11 1.47
C TRP A 41 -7.06 14.86 1.04
N GLN A 42 -6.87 16.08 0.53
CA GLN A 42 -7.95 16.89 -0.02
C GLN A 42 -8.17 16.60 -1.51
N LEU A 43 -9.43 16.60 -1.94
CA LEU A 43 -9.82 16.39 -3.34
C LEU A 43 -9.04 17.29 -4.30
N HIS A 44 -8.91 18.57 -3.97
CA HIS A 44 -8.27 19.53 -4.87
C HIS A 44 -6.77 19.26 -5.07
N ASP A 45 -6.07 18.69 -4.10
CA ASP A 45 -4.65 18.32 -4.24
C ASP A 45 -4.48 17.06 -5.07
N LEU A 46 -5.40 16.08 -4.93
CA LEU A 46 -5.45 14.91 -5.79
C LEU A 46 -5.79 15.27 -7.24
N VAL A 47 -6.71 16.20 -7.46
CA VAL A 47 -7.03 16.72 -8.80
C VAL A 47 -5.83 17.45 -9.41
N LYS A 48 -5.11 18.28 -8.64
CA LYS A 48 -3.86 18.90 -9.11
C LYS A 48 -2.83 17.84 -9.52
N LEU A 49 -2.64 16.80 -8.71
CA LEU A 49 -1.72 15.70 -9.00
C LEU A 49 -2.11 14.98 -10.31
N ARG A 50 -3.40 14.64 -10.47
CA ARG A 50 -3.91 14.01 -11.70
C ARG A 50 -3.68 14.91 -12.92
N LEU A 51 -4.10 16.18 -12.84
CA LEU A 51 -3.94 17.15 -13.93
C LEU A 51 -2.47 17.32 -14.33
N ARG A 52 -1.54 17.27 -13.35
CA ARG A 52 -0.11 17.33 -13.63
C ARG A 52 0.36 16.15 -14.48
N VAL A 53 -0.13 14.94 -14.23
CA VAL A 53 0.16 13.76 -15.07
C VAL A 53 -0.48 13.91 -16.47
N GLU A 54 -1.74 14.35 -16.51
CA GLU A 54 -2.50 14.53 -17.76
C GLU A 54 -1.87 15.56 -18.71
N GLN A 55 -1.18 16.58 -18.18
CA GLN A 55 -0.40 17.54 -18.97
C GLN A 55 0.71 16.89 -19.81
N PHE A 56 1.20 15.72 -19.42
CA PHE A 56 2.19 14.94 -20.19
C PHE A 56 1.53 13.86 -21.06
N GLY A 57 0.20 13.89 -21.23
CA GLY A 57 -0.52 12.95 -22.09
C GLY A 57 -0.67 11.54 -21.51
N MET A 58 -0.40 11.35 -20.22
CA MET A 58 -0.54 10.08 -19.51
C MET A 58 -1.75 10.12 -18.55
N LYS A 59 -2.12 8.98 -17.98
CA LYS A 59 -3.22 8.85 -17.01
C LYS A 59 -2.68 8.52 -15.63
N LEU A 60 -3.17 9.18 -14.58
CA LEU A 60 -2.92 8.75 -13.20
C LEU A 60 -3.89 7.60 -12.86
N SER A 61 -3.40 6.37 -12.92
CA SER A 61 -4.24 5.17 -12.84
C SER A 61 -4.31 4.57 -11.45
N ALA A 62 -3.35 4.86 -10.58
CA ALA A 62 -3.33 4.32 -9.23
C ALA A 62 -2.50 5.21 -8.28
N LEU A 63 -2.78 5.09 -6.99
CA LEU A 63 -1.92 5.58 -5.90
C LEU A 63 -1.65 4.44 -4.93
N GLU A 64 -0.43 4.35 -4.39
CA GLU A 64 -0.07 3.31 -3.42
C GLU A 64 1.18 3.72 -2.64
N ASN A 65 1.17 4.32 -1.47
CA ASN A 65 0.21 4.20 -0.38
C ASN A 65 -0.23 5.60 0.07
N VAL A 66 -0.96 5.68 1.18
CA VAL A 66 -1.05 6.93 1.98
C VAL A 66 0.07 6.93 3.04
N PRO A 67 0.42 8.09 3.63
CA PRO A 67 1.31 8.14 4.78
C PRO A 67 0.83 7.24 5.93
N THR A 68 1.74 6.51 6.59
CA THR A 68 1.39 5.55 7.65
C THR A 68 0.59 6.17 8.79
N ASN A 69 0.88 7.43 9.15
CA ASN A 69 0.15 8.17 10.19
C ASN A 69 -1.31 8.50 9.84
N PHE A 70 -1.79 8.17 8.64
CA PHE A 70 -3.20 8.27 8.29
C PHE A 70 -4.02 7.14 8.90
N TYR A 71 -3.40 5.99 9.18
CA TYR A 71 -4.14 4.76 9.52
C TYR A 71 -3.41 3.77 10.44
N ASP A 72 -2.28 4.15 11.05
CA ASP A 72 -1.56 3.34 12.03
C ASP A 72 -2.39 2.98 13.27
N HIS A 73 -3.20 3.91 13.79
CA HIS A 73 -4.13 3.59 14.87
C HIS A 73 -5.30 2.70 14.41
N ILE A 74 -5.65 2.69 13.11
CA ILE A 74 -6.59 1.70 12.57
C ILE A 74 -5.96 0.31 12.61
N MET A 75 -4.71 0.18 12.13
CA MET A 75 -4.01 -1.11 12.09
C MET A 75 -3.75 -1.68 13.49
N LEU A 76 -3.42 -0.82 14.45
CA LEU A 76 -2.96 -1.21 15.79
C LEU A 76 -4.02 -1.07 16.89
N ASN A 77 -5.27 -0.74 16.53
CA ASN A 77 -6.34 -0.45 17.48
C ASN A 77 -5.97 0.63 18.52
N GLY A 78 -5.38 1.73 18.04
CA GLY A 78 -4.91 2.82 18.88
C GLY A 78 -5.99 3.87 19.21
N PRO A 79 -5.71 4.83 20.11
CA PRO A 79 -6.70 5.79 20.61
C PRO A 79 -7.28 6.75 19.57
N LYS A 80 -6.61 6.94 18.42
CA LYS A 80 -7.09 7.78 17.32
C LYS A 80 -7.80 7.00 16.21
N ARG A 81 -8.07 5.71 16.42
CA ARG A 81 -8.64 4.82 15.40
C ARG A 81 -9.88 5.41 14.72
N ASP A 82 -10.84 5.87 15.51
CA ASP A 82 -12.12 6.36 14.97
C ASP A 82 -11.92 7.63 14.12
N GLN A 83 -11.07 8.55 14.58
CA GLN A 83 -10.71 9.74 13.81
C GLN A 83 -9.99 9.39 12.50
N GLN A 84 -9.08 8.41 12.53
CA GLN A 84 -8.38 7.94 11.34
C GLN A 84 -9.32 7.23 10.37
N ILE A 85 -10.31 6.48 10.86
CA ILE A 85 -11.34 5.86 10.01
C ILE A 85 -12.11 6.93 9.24
N GLU A 86 -12.57 7.99 9.91
CA GLU A 86 -13.26 9.11 9.25
C GLU A 86 -12.38 9.77 8.18
N ASN A 87 -11.10 9.99 8.51
CA ASN A 87 -10.13 10.60 7.60
C ASN A 87 -9.81 9.71 6.40
N MET A 88 -9.69 8.40 6.59
CA MET A 88 -9.44 7.44 5.53
C MET A 88 -10.65 7.27 4.62
N ILE A 89 -11.86 7.23 5.17
CA ILE A 89 -13.11 7.27 4.37
C ILE A 89 -13.12 8.52 3.49
N ALA A 90 -12.83 9.70 4.06
CA ALA A 90 -12.75 10.94 3.28
C ALA A 90 -11.65 10.88 2.21
N THR A 91 -10.49 10.31 2.53
CA THR A 91 -9.37 10.16 1.59
C THR A 91 -9.74 9.24 0.42
N VAL A 92 -10.31 8.06 0.68
CA VAL A 92 -10.74 7.11 -0.36
C VAL A 92 -11.80 7.74 -1.27
N ARG A 93 -12.81 8.42 -0.70
CA ARG A 93 -13.79 9.19 -1.48
C ARG A 93 -13.12 10.25 -2.35
N ASN A 94 -12.15 10.98 -1.80
CA ASN A 94 -11.46 12.02 -2.56
C ASN A 94 -10.59 11.44 -3.69
N ILE A 95 -9.95 10.28 -3.50
CA ILE A 95 -9.20 9.59 -4.55
C ILE A 95 -10.14 9.20 -5.69
N ALA A 96 -11.27 8.57 -5.36
CA ALA A 96 -12.27 8.14 -6.34
C ALA A 96 -12.87 9.35 -7.10
N ARG A 97 -13.26 10.41 -6.39
CA ARG A 97 -13.82 11.64 -6.98
C ARG A 97 -12.80 12.46 -7.77
N ALA A 98 -11.51 12.31 -7.47
CA ALA A 98 -10.45 12.83 -8.32
C ALA A 98 -10.35 12.05 -9.64
N GLY A 99 -11.06 10.94 -9.82
CA GLY A 99 -11.03 10.10 -11.02
C GLY A 99 -9.86 9.13 -11.05
N ILE A 100 -9.26 8.83 -9.90
CA ILE A 100 -8.18 7.85 -9.77
C ILE A 100 -8.82 6.50 -9.39
N PRO A 101 -8.80 5.49 -10.28
CA PRO A 101 -9.66 4.32 -10.15
C PRO A 101 -9.14 3.23 -9.20
N ILE A 102 -7.89 3.31 -8.76
CA ILE A 102 -7.23 2.29 -7.95
C ILE A 102 -6.49 2.94 -6.78
N PHE A 103 -6.73 2.44 -5.57
CA PHE A 103 -5.94 2.78 -4.39
C PHE A 103 -5.31 1.51 -3.82
N GLY A 104 -3.99 1.42 -3.91
CA GLY A 104 -3.18 0.41 -3.25
C GLY A 104 -2.84 0.84 -1.82
N TYR A 105 -2.88 -0.09 -0.87
CA TYR A 105 -2.43 0.14 0.50
C TYR A 105 -1.83 -1.14 1.09
N ASN A 106 -1.14 -1.04 2.22
CA ASN A 106 -0.59 -2.19 2.93
C ASN A 106 -1.12 -2.28 4.37
N TRP A 107 -0.92 -3.42 5.01
CA TRP A 107 -1.23 -3.64 6.44
C TRP A 107 0.03 -3.95 7.25
N MET A 108 1.10 -3.16 7.05
CA MET A 108 2.40 -3.30 7.70
C MET A 108 2.72 -2.08 8.59
N PRO A 109 2.23 -2.04 9.84
CA PRO A 109 2.60 -0.99 10.81
C PRO A 109 4.11 -0.87 11.04
N SER A 110 4.83 -1.98 10.98
CA SER A 110 6.29 -2.02 11.12
C SER A 110 7.05 -1.62 9.86
N HIS A 111 6.35 -1.19 8.80
CA HIS A 111 6.90 -0.85 7.47
C HIS A 111 7.51 -2.05 6.73
N VAL A 112 8.08 -1.77 5.55
CA VAL A 112 8.84 -2.71 4.73
C VAL A 112 10.24 -2.89 5.32
N TRP A 113 10.71 -4.13 5.45
CA TRP A 113 12.02 -4.41 6.06
C TRP A 113 13.05 -4.81 5.01
N ARG A 114 14.26 -4.26 5.18
CA ARG A 114 15.46 -4.61 4.42
C ARG A 114 16.61 -4.81 5.39
N THR A 115 17.57 -5.65 5.02
CA THR A 115 18.87 -5.79 5.67
C THR A 115 19.96 -5.21 4.76
N PRO A 116 21.25 -5.21 5.15
CA PRO A 116 22.30 -4.67 4.29
C PRO A 116 22.23 -5.21 2.86
N PRO A 117 22.40 -4.35 1.85
CA PRO A 117 22.29 -4.75 0.45
C PRO A 117 23.40 -5.74 0.08
N VAL A 118 23.16 -6.51 -0.97
CA VAL A 118 24.11 -7.51 -1.48
C VAL A 118 24.58 -7.14 -2.88
N ALA A 119 25.83 -7.47 -3.20
CA ALA A 119 26.33 -7.37 -4.56
C ALA A 119 25.74 -8.49 -5.41
N ILE A 120 25.17 -8.14 -6.56
CA ILE A 120 24.60 -9.06 -7.54
C ILE A 120 25.46 -9.09 -8.81
N ARG A 121 24.99 -9.80 -9.84
CA ARG A 121 25.66 -9.94 -11.12
C ARG A 121 26.10 -8.58 -11.67
N GLY A 122 27.35 -8.50 -12.11
CA GLY A 122 27.92 -7.28 -12.67
C GLY A 122 28.36 -6.24 -11.62
N GLY A 123 28.37 -6.58 -10.33
CA GLY A 123 28.83 -5.69 -9.26
C GLY A 123 27.81 -4.63 -8.83
N ALA A 124 26.58 -4.69 -9.36
CA ALA A 124 25.49 -3.85 -8.92
C ALA A 124 25.07 -4.21 -7.48
N LEU A 125 24.56 -3.24 -6.73
CA LEU A 125 23.97 -3.47 -5.41
C LEU A 125 22.46 -3.68 -5.55
N ALA A 126 21.94 -4.68 -4.87
CA ALA A 126 20.50 -4.93 -4.75
C ALA A 126 20.06 -4.91 -3.29
N THR A 127 18.81 -4.51 -3.06
CA THR A 127 18.16 -4.66 -1.76
C THR A 127 18.12 -6.13 -1.36
N ALA A 128 18.30 -6.43 -0.08
CA ALA A 128 18.27 -7.78 0.44
C ALA A 128 17.55 -7.84 1.78
N PHE A 129 17.20 -9.05 2.19
CA PHE A 129 16.63 -9.34 3.49
C PHE A 129 17.23 -10.64 4.05
N ASP A 130 17.65 -10.60 5.32
CA ASP A 130 18.08 -11.75 6.11
C ASP A 130 17.30 -11.78 7.42
N ASN A 131 16.45 -12.80 7.58
CA ASN A 131 15.62 -12.94 8.76
C ASN A 131 16.44 -13.04 10.05
N ASN A 132 17.63 -13.67 10.03
CA ASN A 132 18.47 -13.79 11.22
C ASN A 132 19.02 -12.45 11.71
N ILE A 133 19.16 -11.48 10.80
CA ILE A 133 19.54 -10.11 11.13
C ILE A 133 18.30 -9.36 11.64
N ALA A 134 17.18 -9.44 10.91
CA ALA A 134 15.95 -8.72 11.23
C ALA A 134 15.39 -9.08 12.62
N GLN A 135 15.43 -10.35 13.02
CA GLN A 135 14.95 -10.79 14.34
C GLN A 135 15.76 -10.22 15.53
N LYS A 136 16.89 -9.55 15.28
CA LYS A 136 17.70 -8.89 16.32
C LYS A 136 17.34 -7.42 16.52
N TYR A 137 16.53 -6.84 15.62
CA TYR A 137 16.11 -5.45 15.74
C TYR A 137 15.04 -5.30 16.83
N PRO A 138 14.96 -4.12 17.47
CA PRO A 138 14.00 -3.89 18.53
C PRO A 138 12.55 -3.93 18.02
N LEU A 139 11.62 -4.05 18.97
CA LEU A 139 10.19 -3.89 18.69
C LEU A 139 9.92 -2.48 18.14
N THR A 140 9.00 -2.39 17.19
CA THR A 140 8.62 -1.13 16.55
C THR A 140 7.58 -0.35 17.33
N HIS A 141 6.80 -1.04 18.17
CA HIS A 141 5.65 -0.48 18.89
C HIS A 141 5.64 -0.89 20.37
N GLU A 142 6.84 -1.03 20.97
CA GLU A 142 7.08 -1.31 22.41
C GLU A 142 6.48 -2.62 22.96
N ARG A 143 5.71 -3.36 22.17
CA ARG A 143 5.14 -4.66 22.52
C ARG A 143 5.05 -5.59 21.31
N GLU A 144 4.76 -6.85 21.61
CA GLU A 144 4.36 -7.83 20.62
C GLU A 144 2.84 -7.84 20.44
N TYR A 145 2.42 -7.98 19.20
CA TYR A 145 1.03 -8.13 18.79
C TYR A 145 0.79 -9.60 18.44
N ASN A 146 -0.41 -10.11 18.71
CA ASN A 146 -0.77 -11.45 18.30
C ASN A 146 -1.49 -11.43 16.94
N GLU A 147 -1.40 -12.55 16.21
CA GLU A 147 -1.89 -12.62 14.82
C GLU A 147 -3.41 -12.42 14.71
N GLU A 148 -4.19 -12.97 15.64
CA GLU A 148 -5.65 -12.82 15.64
C GLU A 148 -6.10 -11.40 16.02
N GLU A 149 -5.36 -10.70 16.88
CA GLU A 149 -5.57 -9.26 17.13
C GLU A 149 -5.40 -8.45 15.85
N MET A 150 -4.33 -8.70 15.09
CA MET A 150 -4.07 -7.99 13.84
C MET A 150 -5.12 -8.33 12.76
N TRP A 151 -5.56 -9.59 12.69
CA TRP A 151 -6.64 -9.99 11.80
C TRP A 151 -7.97 -9.36 12.17
N ALA A 152 -8.32 -9.29 13.45
CA ALA A 152 -9.54 -8.64 13.91
C ALA A 152 -9.57 -7.14 13.53
N ASN A 153 -8.42 -6.46 13.65
CA ASN A 153 -8.30 -5.06 13.21
C ASN A 153 -8.45 -4.92 11.69
N LEU A 154 -7.83 -5.81 10.91
CA LEU A 154 -7.98 -5.81 9.45
C LEU A 154 -9.43 -6.09 9.05
N GLU A 155 -10.08 -7.09 9.65
CA GLU A 155 -11.47 -7.43 9.38
C GLU A 155 -12.41 -6.26 9.68
N TYR A 156 -12.20 -5.59 10.81
CA TYR A 156 -12.95 -4.40 11.17
C TYR A 156 -12.80 -3.30 10.11
N TRP A 157 -11.58 -3.05 9.63
CA TRP A 157 -11.32 -2.06 8.59
C TRP A 157 -11.93 -2.43 7.23
N ILE A 158 -11.73 -3.67 6.77
CA ILE A 158 -12.27 -4.14 5.47
C ILE A 158 -13.79 -4.00 5.43
N LYS A 159 -14.49 -4.38 6.51
CA LYS A 159 -15.95 -4.23 6.63
C LYS A 159 -16.43 -2.78 6.58
N ILE A 160 -15.58 -1.82 6.95
CA ILE A 160 -15.90 -0.39 6.91
C ILE A 160 -15.60 0.19 5.53
N ILE A 161 -14.41 -0.05 4.99
CA ILE A 161 -13.94 0.68 3.81
C ILE A 161 -14.46 0.10 2.50
N THR A 162 -14.69 -1.22 2.44
CA THR A 162 -15.11 -1.89 1.20
C THR A 162 -16.44 -1.35 0.66
N PRO A 163 -17.51 -1.21 1.47
CA PRO A 163 -18.77 -0.63 0.98
C PRO A 163 -18.62 0.80 0.46
N ILE A 164 -17.71 1.60 1.05
CA ILE A 164 -17.44 2.97 0.61
C ILE A 164 -16.72 2.96 -0.75
N ALA A 165 -15.80 2.01 -0.94
CA ALA A 165 -15.11 1.84 -2.21
C ALA A 165 -16.07 1.39 -3.33
N GLU A 166 -17.03 0.51 -3.01
CA GLU A 166 -18.11 0.13 -3.94
C GLU A 166 -18.99 1.33 -4.31
N GLU A 167 -19.44 2.11 -3.31
CA GLU A 167 -20.25 3.32 -3.51
C GLU A 167 -19.58 4.30 -4.48
N GLU A 168 -18.27 4.51 -4.32
CA GLU A 168 -17.51 5.46 -5.13
C GLU A 168 -16.92 4.83 -6.41
N GLY A 169 -17.10 3.52 -6.64
CA GLY A 169 -16.61 2.81 -7.82
C GLY A 169 -15.09 2.70 -7.93
N ILE A 170 -14.37 2.67 -6.79
CA ILE A 170 -12.91 2.52 -6.72
C ILE A 170 -12.53 1.10 -6.28
N ARG A 171 -11.39 0.60 -6.74
CA ARG A 171 -10.81 -0.67 -6.27
C ARG A 171 -9.73 -0.44 -5.24
N LEU A 172 -9.80 -1.16 -4.12
CA LEU A 172 -8.78 -1.14 -3.08
C LEU A 172 -7.92 -2.39 -3.19
N GLY A 173 -6.65 -2.22 -3.53
CA GLY A 173 -5.68 -3.31 -3.60
C GLY A 173 -4.87 -3.35 -2.32
N ILE A 174 -4.85 -4.48 -1.61
CA ILE A 174 -3.95 -4.62 -0.46
C ILE A 174 -2.65 -5.36 -0.86
N HIS A 175 -1.51 -4.72 -0.60
CA HIS A 175 -0.16 -5.22 -0.91
C HIS A 175 0.24 -6.33 0.09
N PRO A 176 0.99 -7.36 -0.36
CA PRO A 176 1.55 -8.37 0.53
C PRO A 176 2.49 -7.79 1.58
N CYS A 177 2.69 -8.51 2.67
CA CYS A 177 3.72 -8.15 3.63
C CYS A 177 5.10 -8.36 3.00
N ASP A 178 5.96 -7.33 3.03
CA ASP A 178 7.28 -7.34 2.40
C ASP A 178 8.40 -7.14 3.46
N PRO A 179 9.14 -8.19 3.81
CA PRO A 179 9.06 -9.57 3.28
C PRO A 179 7.92 -10.41 3.90
N PRO A 180 7.47 -11.50 3.24
CA PRO A 180 6.35 -12.34 3.70
C PRO A 180 6.79 -13.36 4.78
N VAL A 181 7.38 -12.88 5.87
CA VAL A 181 7.80 -13.69 7.03
C VAL A 181 6.73 -13.74 8.13
N GLU A 182 6.93 -14.46 9.24
CA GLU A 182 5.92 -14.56 10.31
C GLU A 182 5.69 -13.24 11.04
N THR A 183 6.76 -12.64 11.56
CA THR A 183 6.70 -11.47 12.43
C THR A 183 7.92 -10.60 12.21
N LEU A 184 7.73 -9.27 12.24
CA LEU A 184 8.79 -8.27 12.17
C LEU A 184 8.54 -7.17 13.20
N GLY A 185 9.54 -6.88 14.03
CA GLY A 185 9.47 -5.78 15.00
C GLY A 185 8.28 -5.87 15.95
N GLY A 186 7.86 -7.08 16.34
CA GLY A 186 6.70 -7.34 17.19
C GLY A 186 5.35 -7.38 16.47
N ILE A 187 5.32 -7.22 15.14
CA ILE A 187 4.09 -7.18 14.34
C ILE A 187 3.97 -8.43 13.45
N PRO A 188 2.94 -9.27 13.63
CA PRO A 188 2.60 -10.35 12.71
C PRO A 188 2.36 -9.81 11.30
N GLN A 189 2.97 -10.45 10.31
CA GLN A 189 2.81 -10.12 8.91
C GLN A 189 1.68 -11.00 8.33
N LEU A 190 0.49 -10.43 8.13
CA LEU A 190 -0.70 -11.22 7.82
C LEU A 190 -0.70 -11.75 6.38
N LEU A 191 -0.44 -10.87 5.40
CA LEU A 191 -0.65 -11.14 3.98
C LEU A 191 0.60 -11.77 3.34
N ARG A 192 0.85 -13.04 3.71
CA ARG A 192 2.07 -13.78 3.39
C ARG A 192 1.85 -15.19 2.82
N SER A 193 0.60 -15.56 2.52
CA SER A 193 0.23 -16.90 2.08
C SER A 193 -1.07 -16.89 1.27
N PHE A 194 -1.31 -17.95 0.50
CA PHE A 194 -2.58 -18.13 -0.21
C PHE A 194 -3.77 -18.14 0.76
N ALA A 195 -3.62 -18.84 1.89
CA ALA A 195 -4.67 -18.92 2.91
C ALA A 195 -5.02 -17.55 3.50
N ALA A 196 -4.02 -16.68 3.71
CA ALA A 196 -4.24 -15.31 4.17
C ALA A 196 -5.03 -14.49 3.16
N TYR A 197 -4.67 -14.58 1.87
CA TYR A 197 -5.41 -13.88 0.82
C TYR A 197 -6.82 -14.42 0.61
N LYS A 198 -7.02 -15.73 0.75
CA LYS A 198 -8.36 -16.32 0.78
C LYS A 198 -9.20 -15.76 1.94
N ARG A 199 -8.65 -15.72 3.15
CA ARG A 199 -9.31 -15.10 4.32
C ARG A 199 -9.68 -13.65 4.03
N LEU A 200 -8.76 -12.86 3.49
CA LEU A 200 -8.98 -11.45 3.16
C LEU A 200 -10.18 -11.25 2.23
N VAL A 201 -10.24 -11.96 1.09
CA VAL A 201 -11.33 -11.78 0.12
C VAL A 201 -12.67 -12.31 0.66
N GLU A 202 -12.64 -13.27 1.57
CA GLU A 202 -13.84 -13.81 2.24
C GLU A 202 -14.40 -12.88 3.33
N ILE A 203 -13.61 -11.94 3.87
CA ILE A 203 -14.12 -10.95 4.86
C ILE A 203 -15.28 -10.13 4.28
N TYR A 204 -15.14 -9.70 3.02
CA TYR A 204 -16.16 -8.98 2.28
C TYR A 204 -16.02 -9.31 0.78
N PRO A 205 -16.87 -10.21 0.24
CA PRO A 205 -16.82 -10.61 -1.17
C PRO A 205 -17.26 -9.47 -2.09
N SER A 206 -16.29 -8.69 -2.58
CA SER A 206 -16.50 -7.55 -3.46
C SER A 206 -15.32 -7.34 -4.39
N ASP A 207 -15.58 -6.88 -5.61
CA ASP A 207 -14.55 -6.44 -6.58
C ASP A 207 -13.73 -5.24 -6.07
N SER A 208 -14.25 -4.50 -5.10
CA SER A 208 -13.55 -3.37 -4.46
C SER A 208 -12.64 -3.80 -3.32
N ASN A 209 -12.75 -5.04 -2.81
CA ASN A 209 -11.81 -5.67 -1.88
C ASN A 209 -10.83 -6.55 -2.67
N ALA A 210 -9.82 -5.92 -3.27
CA ALA A 210 -8.92 -6.54 -4.22
C ALA A 210 -7.52 -6.79 -3.63
N ILE A 211 -6.73 -7.56 -4.38
CA ILE A 211 -5.35 -7.90 -4.04
C ILE A 211 -4.42 -7.11 -4.95
N GLU A 212 -3.42 -6.47 -4.35
CA GLU A 212 -2.27 -5.97 -5.11
C GLU A 212 -1.24 -7.08 -5.26
N PHE A 213 -1.19 -7.69 -6.44
CA PHE A 213 -0.37 -8.86 -6.73
C PHE A 213 1.08 -8.48 -7.05
N CYS A 214 1.83 -8.05 -6.04
CA CYS A 214 3.25 -7.74 -6.17
C CYS A 214 4.07 -9.02 -6.41
N GLN A 215 4.41 -9.30 -7.67
CA GLN A 215 5.11 -10.53 -8.06
C GLN A 215 6.43 -10.75 -7.31
N GLY A 216 7.15 -9.68 -6.95
CA GLY A 216 8.38 -9.77 -6.17
C GLY A 216 8.13 -10.41 -4.81
N THR A 217 7.28 -9.78 -3.99
CA THR A 217 6.97 -10.27 -2.65
C THR A 217 6.21 -11.60 -2.67
N PHE A 218 5.28 -11.79 -3.60
CA PHE A 218 4.59 -13.07 -3.76
C PHE A 218 5.58 -14.21 -4.05
N SER A 219 6.58 -13.98 -4.91
CA SER A 219 7.60 -15.01 -5.23
C SER A 219 8.43 -15.46 -4.03
N GLU A 220 8.45 -14.69 -2.94
CA GLU A 220 9.16 -15.00 -1.71
C GLU A 220 8.30 -15.80 -0.71
N MET A 221 7.00 -15.98 -0.99
CA MET A 221 6.11 -16.80 -0.17
C MET A 221 6.48 -18.28 -0.29
N LYS A 222 6.28 -19.04 0.79
CA LYS A 222 6.56 -20.48 0.80
C LYS A 222 5.54 -21.31 0.02
N ASP A 223 4.34 -20.77 -0.19
CA ASP A 223 3.27 -21.44 -0.92
C ASP A 223 3.60 -21.47 -2.42
N ASP A 224 3.18 -22.55 -3.10
CA ASP A 224 3.19 -22.57 -4.56
C ASP A 224 2.01 -21.73 -5.07
N ILE A 225 2.32 -20.52 -5.49
CA ILE A 225 1.37 -19.49 -5.92
C ILE A 225 1.35 -19.31 -7.45
N TYR A 226 2.02 -20.19 -8.19
CA TYR A 226 2.16 -20.16 -9.65
C TYR A 226 1.37 -21.28 -10.35
#